data_AF-A0A7W1JGX9-F1
#
_entry.id   AF-A0A7W1JGX9-F1
#
_cell.length_a   1.000
_cell.length_b   1.000
_cell.length_c   1.000
_cell.angle_alpha   90.00
_cell.angle_beta   90.00
_cell.angle_gamma   90.00
#
_symmetry.space_group_name_H-M   'P 1'
#
loop_
_entity.id
_entity.type
_entity.pdbx_description
1 polymer ?
#
loop_
_entity_poly.entity_id
_entity_poly.type
_entity_poly.pdbx_seq_one_letter_code
_entity_poly.pdbx_strand_id
1 'polypeptide(L)'
;SADCLTVAVARTNGDEPALAVLHAGWRGLLEGIVQVGCEALGGQALSAAVGPAIGPCCYEVGPEVADPFEARFGPGLVHGRKLDLWTAAERALRAAGCDTVQRFDLCTFCNPDLFFSERRTGRPRGTHGVLGLVAG
;
A
#
# COMPACT_ATOMS: atom_id res chain seq x y z
N SER A 1 -7.75 -6.53 4.72
CA SER A 1 -6.31 -6.72 4.89
C SER A 1 -5.95 -6.96 6.35
N ALA A 2 -4.93 -7.78 6.62
CA ALA A 2 -4.29 -7.90 7.93
C ALA A 2 -2.78 -8.06 7.67
N ASP A 3 -2.06 -6.93 7.58
CA ASP A 3 -0.65 -6.72 7.21
C ASP A 3 -0.36 -6.19 5.80
N CYS A 4 -1.05 -6.64 4.75
CA CYS A 4 -0.86 -6.02 3.43
C CYS A 4 -1.38 -4.57 3.42
N LEU A 5 -0.88 -3.75 2.50
CA LEU A 5 -1.38 -2.39 2.35
C LEU A 5 -2.81 -2.37 1.82
N THR A 6 -3.60 -1.42 2.33
CA THR A 6 -4.81 -0.96 1.69
C THR A 6 -4.57 0.45 1.16
N VAL A 7 -4.77 0.65 -0.13
CA VAL A 7 -4.53 1.94 -0.78
C VAL A 7 -5.84 2.45 -1.36
N ALA A 8 -6.20 3.68 -1.04
CA ALA A 8 -7.28 4.39 -1.72
C ALA A 8 -6.65 5.41 -2.69
N VAL A 9 -7.11 5.44 -3.94
CA VAL A 9 -6.70 6.41 -4.96
C VAL A 9 -7.94 7.13 -5.45
N ALA A 10 -7.91 8.46 -5.50
CA ALA A 10 -9.02 9.31 -5.87
C ALA A 10 -8.63 10.25 -7.01
N ARG A 11 -9.53 10.38 -7.99
CA ARG A 11 -9.55 11.53 -8.90
C ARG A 11 -10.39 12.62 -8.26
N THR A 12 -9.72 13.63 -7.71
CA THR A 12 -10.37 14.72 -6.96
C THR A 12 -10.68 15.94 -7.82
N ASN A 13 -10.03 16.08 -8.96
CA ASN A 13 -10.14 17.25 -9.84
C ASN A 13 -10.73 16.80 -11.19
N GLY A 14 -12.01 17.10 -11.42
CA GLY A 14 -12.70 16.83 -12.69
C GLY A 14 -14.22 16.75 -12.53
N ASP A 15 -14.94 16.75 -13.65
CA ASP A 15 -16.41 16.68 -13.67
C ASP A 15 -16.95 15.30 -13.25
N GLU A 16 -16.10 14.27 -13.28
CA GLU A 16 -16.44 12.91 -12.86
C GLU A 16 -15.49 12.45 -11.74
N PRO A 17 -15.83 12.66 -10.46
CA PRO A 17 -15.04 12.12 -9.35
C PRO A 17 -15.06 10.59 -9.39
N ALA A 18 -13.94 9.97 -9.05
CA ALA A 18 -13.81 8.52 -9.05
C ALA A 18 -12.83 8.04 -7.99
N LEU A 19 -13.01 6.81 -7.51
CA LEU A 19 -12.19 6.20 -6.48
C LEU A 19 -11.85 4.75 -6.86
N ALA A 20 -10.60 4.35 -6.59
CA ALA A 20 -10.15 2.97 -6.59
C ALA A 20 -9.65 2.58 -5.19
N VAL A 21 -9.99 1.36 -4.75
CA VAL A 21 -9.49 0.77 -3.50
C VAL A 21 -8.70 -0.49 -3.85
N LEU A 22 -7.43 -0.52 -3.46
CA LEU A 22 -6.46 -1.54 -3.85
C LEU A 22 -6.00 -2.33 -2.63
N HIS A 23 -5.92 -3.65 -2.80
CA HIS A 23 -5.18 -4.52 -1.90
C HIS A 23 -3.75 -4.69 -2.42
N ALA A 24 -2.79 -4.00 -1.80
CA ALA A 24 -1.40 -3.97 -2.22
C ALA A 24 -0.51 -4.81 -1.28
N GLY A 25 -0.62 -6.14 -1.39
CA GLY A 25 0.38 -7.06 -0.84
C GLY A 25 1.69 -6.99 -1.62
N TRP A 26 2.75 -7.62 -1.12
CA TRP A 26 4.08 -7.56 -1.74
C TRP A 26 4.08 -8.04 -3.20
N ARG A 27 3.36 -9.13 -3.52
CA ARG A 27 3.21 -9.63 -4.90
C ARG A 27 2.51 -8.62 -5.79
N GLY A 28 1.37 -8.10 -5.35
CA GLY A 28 0.58 -7.13 -6.10
C GLY A 28 1.35 -5.84 -6.39
N LEU A 29 2.18 -5.38 -5.45
CA LEU A 29 3.07 -4.24 -5.70
C LEU A 29 4.08 -4.53 -6.80
N LEU A 30 4.75 -5.68 -6.76
CA LEU A 30 5.70 -6.08 -7.81
C LEU A 30 5.01 -6.25 -9.17
N GLU A 31 3.80 -6.80 -9.18
CA GLU A 31 2.97 -7.01 -10.38
C GLU A 31 2.31 -5.73 -10.92
N GLY A 32 2.38 -4.62 -10.18
CA GLY A 32 1.94 -3.31 -10.65
C GLY A 32 0.48 -2.95 -10.36
N ILE A 33 -0.10 -3.46 -9.27
CA ILE A 33 -1.49 -3.17 -8.89
C ILE A 33 -1.77 -1.65 -8.74
N VAL A 34 -0.75 -0.89 -8.33
CA VAL A 34 -0.86 0.58 -8.18
C VAL A 34 -1.04 1.25 -9.53
N GLN A 35 -0.25 0.85 -10.52
CA GLN A 35 -0.31 1.36 -11.88
C GLN A 35 -1.68 1.07 -12.49
N VAL A 36 -2.12 -0.19 -12.42
CA VAL A 36 -3.45 -0.61 -12.90
C VAL A 36 -4.58 0.21 -12.25
N GLY A 37 -4.50 0.42 -10.93
CA GLY A 37 -5.49 1.22 -10.21
C GLY A 37 -5.51 2.69 -10.60
N CYS A 38 -4.34 3.30 -10.79
CA CYS A 38 -4.24 4.71 -11.20
C CYS A 38 -4.66 4.92 -12.66
N GLU A 39 -4.27 4.01 -13.56
CA GLU A 39 -4.68 4.03 -14.97
C GLU A 39 -6.20 3.94 -15.12
N ALA A 40 -6.87 3.11 -14.31
CA ALA A 40 -8.33 3.03 -14.29
C ALA A 40 -9.02 4.35 -13.92
N LEU A 41 -8.30 5.28 -13.27
CA LEU A 41 -8.79 6.62 -12.92
C LEU A 41 -8.32 7.71 -13.90
N GLY A 42 -7.54 7.36 -14.94
CA GLY A 42 -7.01 8.28 -15.95
C GLY A 42 -5.55 8.67 -15.78
N GLY A 43 -4.86 8.19 -14.72
CA GLY A 43 -3.40 8.23 -14.58
C GLY A 43 -2.75 9.59 -14.32
N GLN A 44 -3.50 10.66 -14.07
CA GLN A 44 -2.95 12.00 -13.78
C GLN A 44 -3.82 12.79 -12.80
N ALA A 45 -3.20 13.72 -12.06
CA ALA A 45 -3.86 14.58 -11.07
C ALA A 45 -4.64 13.77 -10.02
N LEU A 46 -4.05 12.67 -9.56
CA LEU A 46 -4.64 11.77 -8.56
C LEU A 46 -4.13 12.09 -7.16
N SER A 47 -4.93 11.72 -6.16
CA SER A 47 -4.57 11.75 -4.74
C SER A 47 -4.68 10.35 -4.15
N ALA A 48 -3.78 9.97 -3.26
CA ALA A 48 -3.78 8.64 -2.67
C ALA A 48 -3.60 8.67 -1.14
N ALA A 49 -4.15 7.64 -0.49
CA ALA A 49 -3.95 7.36 0.92
C ALA A 49 -3.55 5.90 1.12
N VAL A 50 -2.44 5.68 1.84
CA VAL A 50 -1.92 4.37 2.21
C VAL A 50 -2.25 4.10 3.67
N GLY A 51 -3.19 3.18 3.90
CA GLY A 51 -3.66 2.82 5.23
C GLY A 51 -2.69 1.96 6.05
N PRO A 52 -3.05 1.62 7.30
CA PRO A 52 -2.23 0.79 8.19
C PRO A 52 -1.90 -0.58 7.59
N ALA A 53 -0.65 -1.00 7.75
CA ALA A 53 -0.10 -2.26 7.21
C ALA A 53 1.07 -2.73 8.07
N ILE A 54 1.68 -3.86 7.79
CA ILE A 54 2.92 -4.25 8.48
C ILE A 54 4.06 -3.32 8.04
N GLY A 55 4.76 -2.73 9.01
CA GLY A 55 5.81 -1.75 8.74
C GLY A 55 7.21 -2.36 8.68
N PRO A 56 8.21 -1.56 8.28
CA PRO A 56 9.62 -1.98 8.23
C PRO A 56 10.19 -2.29 9.62
N CYS A 57 9.49 -1.96 10.71
CA CYS A 57 9.85 -2.41 12.05
C CYS A 57 9.64 -3.92 12.24
N CYS A 58 8.73 -4.56 11.49
CA CYS A 58 8.29 -5.94 11.72
C CYS A 58 8.27 -6.83 10.46
N TYR A 59 8.27 -6.26 9.25
CA TYR A 59 8.07 -7.04 8.04
C TYR A 59 9.36 -7.70 7.54
N GLU A 60 9.70 -8.83 8.14
CA GLU A 60 10.84 -9.63 7.72
C GLU A 60 10.52 -10.51 6.51
N VAL A 61 11.40 -10.49 5.51
CA VAL A 61 11.30 -11.26 4.27
C VAL A 61 12.65 -11.89 3.87
N GLY A 62 12.62 -12.89 3.00
CA GLY A 62 13.83 -13.45 2.39
C GLY A 62 14.32 -12.63 1.19
N PRO A 63 15.54 -12.91 0.69
CA PRO A 63 16.13 -12.21 -0.46
C PRO A 63 15.26 -12.31 -1.72
N GLU A 64 14.52 -13.41 -1.89
CA GLU A 64 13.60 -13.62 -3.02
C GLU A 64 12.46 -12.59 -3.10
N VAL A 65 12.15 -11.93 -1.97
CA VAL A 65 11.20 -10.81 -1.91
C VAL A 65 11.93 -9.48 -1.81
N ALA A 66 13.05 -9.40 -1.08
CA ALA A 66 13.79 -8.16 -0.87
C ALA A 66 14.42 -7.61 -2.17
N ASP A 67 15.12 -8.45 -2.93
CA ASP A 67 15.92 -7.99 -4.08
C ASP A 67 15.05 -7.41 -5.22
N PRO A 68 13.89 -8.02 -5.58
CA PRO A 68 13.01 -7.43 -6.58
C PRO A 68 12.45 -6.06 -6.18
N PHE A 69 12.29 -5.79 -4.89
CA PHE A 69 11.78 -4.50 -4.41
C PHE A 69 12.81 -3.39 -4.59
N GLU A 70 14.06 -3.62 -4.19
CA GLU A 70 15.16 -2.68 -4.42
C GLU A 70 15.37 -2.42 -5.92
N ALA A 71 15.27 -3.46 -6.75
CA ALA A 71 15.40 -3.34 -8.20
C ALA A 71 14.25 -2.55 -8.84
N ARG A 72 13.01 -2.77 -8.41
CA ARG A 72 11.82 -2.14 -9.01
C ARG A 72 11.56 -0.73 -8.51
N PHE A 73 11.75 -0.51 -7.21
CA PHE A 73 11.34 0.72 -6.55
C PHE A 73 12.52 1.55 -6.05
N GLY A 74 13.76 1.09 -6.26
CA GLY A 74 14.99 1.82 -5.95
C GLY A 74 15.52 1.57 -4.52
N PRO A 75 16.73 2.07 -4.22
CA PRO A 75 17.48 1.80 -3.00
C PRO A 75 16.73 2.17 -1.71
N GLY A 76 17.10 1.51 -0.61
CA GLY A 76 16.74 1.92 0.75
C GLY A 76 15.37 1.45 1.21
N LEU A 77 14.83 0.40 0.57
CA LEU A 77 13.58 -0.24 0.99
C LEU A 77 13.82 -1.41 1.94
N VAL A 78 15.03 -1.93 1.99
CA VAL A 78 15.39 -3.09 2.79
C VAL A 78 16.41 -2.69 3.85
N HIS A 79 16.06 -2.91 5.12
CA HIS A 79 16.93 -2.67 6.26
C HIS A 79 17.23 -3.99 6.96
N GLY A 80 18.39 -4.58 6.65
CA GLY A 80 18.71 -5.96 7.02
C GLY A 80 17.80 -6.93 6.26
N ARG A 81 16.87 -7.59 6.96
CA ARG A 81 15.84 -8.45 6.33
C ARG A 81 14.44 -7.84 6.34
N LYS A 82 14.32 -6.57 6.75
CA LYS A 82 13.02 -5.91 6.90
C LYS A 82 12.71 -5.04 5.70
N LEU A 83 11.56 -5.28 5.07
CA LEU A 83 11.12 -4.59 3.86
C LEU A 83 10.11 -3.49 4.20
N ASP A 84 10.35 -2.29 3.68
CA ASP A 84 9.45 -1.14 3.75
C ASP A 84 8.46 -1.12 2.58
N LEU A 85 7.31 -1.77 2.78
CA LEU A 85 6.22 -1.73 1.81
C LEU A 85 5.61 -0.33 1.66
N TRP A 86 5.66 0.50 2.70
CA TRP A 86 5.02 1.82 2.71
C TRP A 86 5.70 2.73 1.71
N THR A 87 7.03 2.78 1.77
CA THR A 87 7.85 3.56 0.84
C THR A 87 7.80 2.99 -0.57
N ALA A 88 7.77 1.67 -0.74
CA ALA A 88 7.59 1.06 -2.06
C ALA A 88 6.26 1.48 -2.72
N ALA A 89 5.15 1.45 -1.97
CA ALA A 89 3.84 1.86 -2.46
C ALA A 89 3.77 3.36 -2.76
N GLU A 90 4.37 4.22 -1.92
CA GLU A 90 4.45 5.65 -2.19
C GLU A 90 5.21 5.94 -3.49
N ARG A 91 6.37 5.31 -3.69
CA ARG A 91 7.16 5.48 -4.93
C ARG A 91 6.34 5.02 -6.14
N ALA A 92 5.63 3.90 -6.03
CA ALA A 92 4.74 3.42 -7.08
C ALA A 92 3.61 4.40 -7.40
N LEU A 93 2.96 4.97 -6.37
CA LEU A 93 1.85 5.92 -6.51
C LEU A 93 2.32 7.22 -7.17
N ARG A 94 3.44 7.78 -6.72
CA ARG A 94 4.03 8.99 -7.32
C ARG A 94 4.42 8.76 -8.77
N ALA A 95 5.02 7.61 -9.09
CA ALA A 95 5.34 7.25 -10.47
C ALA A 95 4.09 7.06 -11.35
N ALA A 96 2.94 6.73 -10.75
CA ALA A 96 1.67 6.53 -11.43
C ALA A 96 0.78 7.78 -11.50
N GLY A 97 1.33 8.97 -11.23
CA GLY A 97 0.61 10.25 -11.40
C GLY A 97 -0.18 10.72 -10.17
N CYS A 98 0.10 10.18 -8.98
CA CYS A 98 -0.43 10.72 -7.73
C CYS A 98 0.45 11.88 -7.24
N ASP A 99 -0.10 13.10 -7.25
CA ASP A 99 0.58 14.30 -6.76
C ASP A 99 0.67 14.32 -5.23
N THR A 100 -0.41 13.86 -4.59
CA THR A 100 -0.48 13.74 -3.13
C THR A 100 -0.57 12.27 -2.73
N VAL A 101 0.27 11.89 -1.76
CA VAL A 101 0.25 10.57 -1.16
C VAL A 101 0.30 10.74 0.36
N GLN A 102 -0.82 10.48 1.03
CA GLN A 102 -0.87 10.42 2.48
C GLN A 102 -0.53 9.01 2.95
N ARG A 103 0.29 8.93 3.99
CA ARG A 103 0.68 7.66 4.62
C ARG A 103 0.36 7.72 6.10
N PHE A 104 -0.21 6.63 6.62
CA PHE A 104 -0.48 6.51 8.05
C PHE A 104 0.74 6.02 8.84
N ASP A 105 1.61 5.23 8.21
CA ASP A 105 2.82 4.66 8.84
C ASP A 105 2.55 3.96 10.20
N LEU A 106 1.38 3.33 10.30
CA LEU A 106 0.96 2.56 11.47
C LEU A 106 1.17 1.07 11.23
N CYS A 107 2.09 0.47 12.00
CA CYS A 107 2.39 -0.96 11.91
C CYS A 107 1.28 -1.80 12.56
N THR A 108 0.59 -2.63 11.77
CA THR A 108 -0.46 -3.56 12.24
C THR A 108 0.06 -4.57 13.27
N PHE A 109 1.32 -5.02 13.12
CA PHE A 109 1.96 -5.92 14.07
C PHE A 109 2.21 -5.26 15.43
N CYS A 110 2.69 -4.01 15.46
CA CYS A 110 3.04 -3.29 16.70
C CYS A 110 1.83 -2.76 17.47
N ASN A 111 0.68 -2.61 16.82
CA ASN A 111 -0.51 -1.97 17.41
C ASN A 111 -1.66 -3.01 17.55
N PRO A 112 -1.53 -3.99 18.44
CA PRO A 112 -2.49 -5.11 18.56
C PRO A 112 -3.88 -4.68 19.02
N ASP A 113 -3.99 -3.58 19.76
CA ASP A 113 -5.27 -3.07 20.27
C ASP A 113 -6.11 -2.40 19.18
N LEU A 114 -5.48 -2.02 18.05
CA LEU A 114 -6.11 -1.32 16.95
C LEU A 114 -6.29 -2.20 15.70
N PHE A 115 -5.39 -3.16 15.48
CA PHE A 115 -5.29 -3.86 14.21
C PHE A 115 -5.07 -5.37 14.35
N PHE A 116 -5.75 -6.15 13.50
CA PHE A 116 -5.42 -7.53 13.18
C PHE A 116 -4.09 -7.63 12.39
N SER A 117 -3.32 -8.69 12.63
CA SER A 117 -2.07 -8.97 11.92
C SER A 117 -1.94 -10.47 11.62
N GLU A 118 -1.72 -10.82 10.35
CA GLU A 118 -1.46 -12.21 9.93
C GLU A 118 -0.14 -12.73 10.49
N ARG A 119 0.90 -11.91 10.44
CA ARG A 119 2.24 -12.24 10.93
C ARG A 119 2.24 -12.47 12.43
N ARG A 120 1.37 -11.79 13.19
CA ARG A 120 1.26 -11.97 14.65
C ARG A 120 0.43 -13.18 15.03
N THR A 121 -0.76 -13.31 14.46
CA THR A 121 -1.79 -14.24 14.97
C THR A 121 -1.91 -15.52 14.14
N GLY A 122 -1.45 -15.53 12.89
CA GLY A 122 -1.75 -16.63 11.98
C GLY A 122 -3.26 -16.75 11.72
N ARG A 123 -3.70 -17.87 11.15
CA ARG A 123 -5.13 -18.11 10.87
C ARG A 123 -5.75 -19.02 11.94
N PRO A 124 -7.01 -18.78 12.36
CA PRO A 124 -7.92 -17.72 11.92
C PRO A 124 -7.63 -16.35 12.55
N ARG A 125 -7.98 -15.26 11.83
CA ARG A 125 -7.94 -13.87 12.34
C ARG A 125 -8.99 -12.99 11.65
N GLY A 126 -9.30 -11.83 12.24
CA GLY A 126 -10.08 -10.78 11.57
C GLY A 126 -9.31 -10.09 10.44
N THR A 127 -9.99 -9.22 9.71
CA THR A 127 -9.38 -8.37 8.66
C THR A 127 -9.97 -6.97 8.68
N HIS A 128 -9.21 -5.99 8.20
CA HIS A 128 -9.66 -4.61 7.99
C HIS A 128 -10.23 -4.43 6.58
N GLY A 129 -11.18 -3.53 6.42
CA GLY A 129 -11.68 -3.07 5.12
C GLY A 129 -11.40 -1.59 4.91
N VAL A 130 -11.48 -1.15 3.66
CA VAL A 130 -11.53 0.27 3.31
C VAL A 130 -12.87 0.51 2.63
N LEU A 131 -13.56 1.57 3.06
CA LEU A 131 -14.79 2.05 2.46
C LEU A 131 -14.50 3.41 1.85
N GLY A 132 -15.08 3.67 0.68
CA GLY A 132 -14.96 4.94 0.01
C GLY A 132 -16.29 5.32 -0.63
N LEU A 133 -16.56 6.62 -0.65
CA LEU A 133 -17.78 7.20 -1.17
C LEU A 133 -17.42 8.22 -2.25
N VAL A 134 -18.06 8.11 -3.39
CA VAL A 134 -18.04 9.12 -4.44
C VAL A 134 -19.43 9.74 -4.46
N ALA A 135 -19.53 11.02 -4.08
CA ALA A 135 -20.76 11.79 -4.19
C ALA A 135 -20.72 12.60 -5.49
N GLY A 136 -21.81 12.53 -6.26
CA GLY A 136 -22.00 13.31 -7.48
C GLY A 136 -22.61 14.69 -7.21
#